data_AF-A0AAW7ECK0-F1
#
_entry.id   AF-A0AAW7ECK0-F1
#
_cell.length_a   1.000
_cell.length_b   1.000
_cell.length_c   1.000
_cell.angle_alpha   90.00
_cell.angle_beta   90.00
_cell.angle_gamma   90.00
#
_symmetry.space_group_name_H-M   'P 1'
#
loop_
_entity.id
_entity.type
_entity.pdbx_description
1 polymer ?
#
loop_
_entity_poly.entity_id
_entity_poly.type
_entity_poly.pdbx_seq_one_letter_code
_entity_poly.pdbx_strand_id
1 'polypeptide(L)'
;MKHIIVSRENLQVVAQWVLKQIEDLGLKFIRGHTYVSLVSKEKMISLGFDQAEGLATNIIATDIFFKNKHLNAQIYVIYGMPTANLVWVLSHEIGHVLVSQHQYQFNTQEAEEGFCQLIALLVSQKSQNPLMPRVLYKEFNNPDPVYGDALRKAYEAYKQQGFSNYFRVFI
;
A
#
# COMPACT_ATOMS: atom_id res chain seq x y z
N MET A 1 -4.33 -12.15 17.12
CA MET A 1 -3.58 -10.94 16.68
C MET A 1 -4.03 -9.77 17.55
N LYS A 2 -3.12 -8.96 18.12
CA LYS A 2 -3.52 -7.79 18.93
C LYS A 2 -4.37 -6.83 18.08
N HIS A 3 -5.36 -6.17 18.68
CA HIS A 3 -6.31 -5.31 17.97
C HIS A 3 -5.76 -3.93 17.62
N ILE A 4 -4.69 -3.48 18.29
CA ILE A 4 -4.07 -2.18 18.11
C ILE A 4 -2.55 -2.33 18.06
N ILE A 5 -1.89 -1.55 17.20
CA ILE A 5 -0.45 -1.60 16.99
C ILE A 5 0.23 -0.49 17.78
N VAL A 6 0.96 -0.92 18.81
CA VAL A 6 1.63 -0.04 19.79
C VAL A 6 3.13 -0.36 19.95
N SER A 7 3.67 -1.25 19.12
CA SER A 7 5.08 -1.68 19.24
C SER A 7 5.67 -2.01 17.88
N ARG A 8 6.98 -1.89 17.76
CA ARG A 8 7.72 -2.20 16.52
C ARG A 8 7.60 -3.68 16.17
N GLU A 9 7.58 -4.55 17.17
CA GLU A 9 7.43 -6.00 17.01
C GLU A 9 6.06 -6.33 16.39
N ASN A 10 4.99 -5.72 16.89
CA ASN A 10 3.66 -5.90 16.30
C ASN A 10 3.61 -5.37 14.86
N LEU A 11 4.22 -4.22 14.58
CA LEU A 11 4.31 -3.67 13.23
C LEU A 11 5.05 -4.64 12.29
N GLN A 12 6.18 -5.20 12.72
CA GLN A 12 6.95 -6.15 11.93
C GLN A 12 6.14 -7.41 11.59
N VAL A 13 5.37 -7.94 12.54
CA VAL A 13 4.49 -9.09 12.29
C VAL A 13 3.45 -8.76 11.22
N VAL A 14 2.80 -7.60 11.30
CA VAL A 14 1.82 -7.18 10.28
C VAL A 14 2.50 -6.94 8.94
N ALA A 15 3.65 -6.27 8.91
CA ALA A 15 4.41 -6.01 7.68
C ALA A 15 4.85 -7.31 6.99
N GLN A 16 5.38 -8.28 7.74
CA GLN A 16 5.74 -9.58 7.20
C GLN A 16 4.52 -10.31 6.63
N TRP A 17 3.38 -10.26 7.31
CA TRP A 17 2.14 -10.86 6.83
C TRP A 17 1.66 -10.20 5.53
N VAL A 18 1.62 -8.86 5.48
CA VAL A 18 1.22 -8.10 4.28
C VAL A 18 2.13 -8.43 3.10
N LEU A 19 3.46 -8.40 3.32
CA LEU A 19 4.43 -8.73 2.27
C LEU A 19 4.23 -10.15 1.73
N LYS A 20 3.97 -11.12 2.62
CA LYS A 20 3.66 -12.49 2.20
C LYS A 20 2.39 -12.54 1.35
N GLN A 21 1.33 -11.79 1.72
CA GLN A 21 0.09 -11.76 0.94
C GLN A 21 0.28 -11.15 -0.45
N ILE A 22 1.15 -10.14 -0.58
CA ILE A 22 1.52 -9.51 -1.85
C ILE A 22 2.34 -10.47 -2.73
N GLU A 23 3.31 -11.16 -2.15
CA GLU A 23 4.06 -12.20 -2.86
C GLU A 23 3.15 -13.36 -3.31
N ASP A 24 2.13 -13.70 -2.52
CA ASP A 24 1.12 -14.70 -2.87
C ASP A 24 0.15 -14.22 -3.97
N LEU A 25 0.10 -12.92 -4.26
CA LEU A 25 -0.51 -12.40 -5.49
C LEU A 25 0.43 -12.59 -6.69
N GLY A 26 1.71 -12.92 -6.49
CA GLY A 26 2.70 -13.02 -7.57
C GLY A 26 3.45 -11.71 -7.84
N LEU A 27 3.20 -10.66 -7.05
CA LEU A 27 3.94 -9.40 -7.11
C LEU A 27 5.26 -9.54 -6.33
N LYS A 28 6.38 -9.39 -7.02
CA LYS A 28 7.71 -9.56 -6.41
C LYS A 28 8.13 -8.30 -5.67
N PHE A 29 8.37 -8.39 -4.35
CA PHE A 29 8.82 -7.25 -3.56
C PHE A 29 10.30 -7.34 -3.17
N ILE A 30 11.06 -6.26 -3.33
CA ILE A 30 12.48 -6.21 -2.96
C ILE A 30 12.60 -5.73 -1.51
N ARG A 31 12.67 -6.68 -0.58
CA ARG A 31 12.57 -6.44 0.88
C ARG A 31 13.70 -5.60 1.48
N GLY A 32 14.95 -5.84 1.09
CA GLY A 32 16.14 -5.31 1.77
C GLY A 32 16.32 -3.79 1.71
N HIS A 33 15.49 -3.11 0.91
CA HIS A 33 15.57 -1.68 0.68
C HIS A 33 14.37 -0.92 1.28
N THR A 34 13.41 -1.59 1.93
CA THR A 34 12.21 -0.94 2.44
C THR A 34 12.11 -1.06 3.96
N TYR A 35 11.95 0.09 4.61
CA TYR A 35 11.85 0.22 6.06
C TYR A 35 10.44 0.67 6.42
N VAL A 36 9.88 0.14 7.52
CA VAL A 36 8.56 0.53 8.03
C VAL A 36 8.71 1.03 9.46
N SER A 37 8.18 2.22 9.75
CA SER A 37 8.33 2.90 11.04
C SER A 37 6.98 3.39 11.56
N LEU A 38 6.77 3.25 12.87
CA LEU A 38 5.65 3.90 13.57
C LEU A 38 6.02 5.35 13.87
N VAL A 39 5.10 6.27 13.59
CA VAL A 39 5.25 7.70 13.93
C VAL A 39 4.00 8.24 14.61
N SER A 40 4.15 9.36 15.33
CA SER A 40 3.00 10.07 15.90
C SER A 40 2.27 10.89 14.83
N LYS A 41 1.03 11.30 15.11
CA LYS A 41 0.27 12.17 14.21
C LYS A 41 0.96 13.52 14.02
N GLU A 42 1.54 14.08 15.08
CA GLU A 42 2.29 15.34 15.03
C GLU A 42 3.51 15.22 14.13
N LYS A 43 4.21 14.07 14.17
CA LYS A 43 5.32 13.81 13.26
C LYS A 43 4.84 13.72 11.81
N MET A 44 3.68 13.11 11.55
CA MET A 44 3.13 13.02 10.20
C MET A 44 2.74 14.40 9.63
N ILE A 45 2.13 15.25 10.47
CA ILE A 45 1.87 16.67 10.15
C ILE A 45 3.19 17.40 9.84
N SER A 46 4.24 17.19 10.65
CA SER A 46 5.55 17.83 10.42
C SER A 46 6.24 17.41 9.11
N LEU A 47 5.86 16.25 8.56
CA LEU A 47 6.33 15.76 7.27
C LEU A 47 5.51 16.33 6.09
N GLY A 48 4.47 17.13 6.37
CA GLY A 48 3.59 17.74 5.37
C GLY A 48 2.29 16.98 5.11
N PHE A 49 1.96 15.97 5.91
CA PHE A 49 0.83 15.06 5.67
C PHE A 49 -0.19 15.10 6.82
N ASP A 50 -1.03 16.14 6.84
CA ASP A 50 -1.97 16.40 7.94
C ASP A 50 -3.17 15.42 8.00
N GLN A 51 -3.54 14.83 6.87
CA GLN A 51 -4.74 13.96 6.76
C GLN A 51 -4.41 12.50 6.39
N ALA A 52 -3.13 12.14 6.23
CA ALA A 52 -2.74 10.81 5.78
C ALA A 52 -2.62 9.81 6.95
N GLU A 53 -3.20 8.62 6.80
CA GLU A 53 -3.10 7.53 7.80
C GLU A 53 -1.77 6.74 7.67
N GLY A 54 -1.07 6.90 6.54
CA GLY A 54 0.27 6.37 6.25
C GLY A 54 0.97 7.20 5.18
N LEU A 55 2.25 6.92 4.97
CA LEU A 55 3.08 7.60 3.97
C LEU A 55 4.25 6.74 3.53
N ALA A 56 4.36 6.44 2.23
CA ALA A 56 5.57 5.93 1.61
C ALA A 56 6.43 7.06 1.04
N THR A 57 7.73 7.02 1.35
CA THR A 57 8.74 7.86 0.72
C THR A 57 9.74 6.97 0.00
N ASN A 58 10.02 7.26 -1.26
CA ASN A 58 10.96 6.51 -2.08
C ASN A 58 12.20 7.36 -2.37
N ILE A 59 13.39 6.80 -2.19
CA ILE A 59 14.66 7.40 -2.60
C ILE A 59 15.09 6.78 -3.91
N ILE A 60 15.20 7.61 -4.94
CA ILE A 60 15.56 7.23 -6.31
C ILE A 60 16.89 7.89 -6.68
N ALA A 61 17.80 7.13 -7.28
CA ALA A 61 18.98 7.67 -7.94
C ALA A 61 18.79 7.63 -9.45
N THR A 62 19.22 8.68 -10.14
CA THR A 62 19.27 8.72 -11.61
C THR A 62 20.70 8.40 -12.04
N ASP A 63 20.85 7.38 -12.89
CA ASP A 63 22.16 7.04 -13.44
C ASP A 63 22.59 8.01 -14.56
N ILE A 64 23.82 7.85 -15.03
CA ILE A 64 24.41 8.67 -16.10
C ILE A 64 23.67 8.56 -17.45
N PHE A 65 22.75 7.60 -17.59
CA PHE A 65 21.91 7.37 -18.77
C PHE A 65 20.46 7.84 -18.54
N PHE A 66 20.22 8.67 -17.53
CA PHE A 66 18.89 9.15 -17.13
C PHE A 66 17.91 8.05 -16.75
N LYS A 67 18.40 6.84 -16.41
CA LYS A 67 17.54 5.80 -15.86
C LYS A 67 17.43 5.97 -14.36
N ASN A 68 16.19 6.06 -13.90
CA ASN A 68 15.89 6.05 -12.49
C ASN A 68 16.12 4.64 -11.91
N LYS A 69 16.68 4.57 -10.71
CA LYS A 69 16.90 3.34 -9.96
C LYS A 69 16.41 3.55 -8.53
N HIS A 70 15.50 2.69 -8.09
CA HIS A 70 15.06 2.66 -6.70
C HIS A 70 16.23 2.26 -5.78
N LEU A 71 16.54 3.11 -4.80
CA LEU A 71 17.58 2.83 -3.79
C LEU A 71 16.98 2.26 -2.53
N ASN A 72 16.01 2.97 -1.95
CA ASN A 72 15.29 2.53 -0.75
C ASN A 72 13.91 3.19 -0.64
N ALA A 73 13.10 2.65 0.26
CA ALA A 73 11.82 3.20 0.67
C ALA A 73 11.72 3.27 2.20
N GLN A 74 11.05 4.30 2.69
CA GLN A 74 10.62 4.41 4.07
C GLN A 74 9.12 4.63 4.10
N ILE A 75 8.41 3.67 4.70
CA ILE A 75 6.98 3.74 4.98
C ILE A 75 6.80 4.17 6.43
N TYR A 76 5.98 5.19 6.65
CA TYR A 76 5.58 5.67 7.95
C TYR A 76 4.10 5.37 8.16
N VAL A 77 3.76 4.83 9.33
CA VAL A 77 2.37 4.52 9.70
C VAL A 77 2.07 5.07 11.09
N ILE A 78 0.84 5.55 11.30
CA ILE A 78 0.45 6.17 12.56
C ILE A 78 0.39 5.13 13.69
N TYR A 79 1.06 5.43 14.80
CA TYR A 79 1.00 4.65 16.04
C TYR A 79 -0.41 4.65 16.65
N GLY A 80 -0.84 3.51 17.21
CA GLY A 80 -2.13 3.40 17.89
C GLY A 80 -3.31 3.09 16.96
N MET A 81 -3.04 2.85 15.68
CA MET A 81 -4.04 2.44 14.69
C MET A 81 -4.53 0.99 14.94
N PRO A 82 -5.82 0.69 14.70
CA PRO A 82 -6.31 -0.67 14.68
C PRO A 82 -5.58 -1.54 13.65
N THR A 83 -5.30 -2.79 13.98
CA THR A 83 -4.54 -3.69 13.09
C THR A 83 -5.20 -3.88 11.72
N ALA A 84 -6.54 -3.83 11.64
CA ALA A 84 -7.25 -3.93 10.37
C ALA A 84 -6.96 -2.73 9.45
N ASN A 85 -6.99 -1.51 10.01
CA ASN A 85 -6.61 -0.29 9.29
C ASN A 85 -5.13 -0.33 8.87
N LEU A 86 -4.24 -0.82 9.75
CA LEU A 86 -2.83 -0.94 9.40
C LEU A 86 -2.62 -1.87 8.21
N VAL A 87 -3.32 -3.00 8.15
CA VAL A 87 -3.24 -3.91 7.00
C VAL A 87 -3.62 -3.18 5.70
N TRP A 88 -4.71 -2.41 5.71
CA TRP A 88 -5.13 -1.63 4.54
C TRP A 88 -4.07 -0.61 4.13
N VAL A 89 -3.71 0.29 5.05
CA VAL A 89 -2.76 1.39 4.82
C VAL A 89 -1.41 0.84 4.37
N LEU A 90 -0.86 -0.15 5.09
CA LEU A 90 0.46 -0.69 4.76
C LEU A 90 0.47 -1.39 3.40
N SER A 91 -0.61 -2.08 3.03
CA SER A 91 -0.71 -2.72 1.71
C SER A 91 -0.78 -1.68 0.59
N HIS A 92 -1.48 -0.58 0.81
CA HIS A 92 -1.54 0.56 -0.12
C HIS A 92 -0.15 1.20 -0.30
N GLU A 93 0.53 1.54 0.80
CA GLU A 93 1.87 2.14 0.76
C GLU A 93 2.92 1.22 0.12
N ILE A 94 2.84 -0.10 0.38
CA ILE A 94 3.69 -1.07 -0.31
C ILE A 94 3.40 -1.11 -1.82
N GLY A 95 2.16 -0.85 -2.23
CA GLY A 95 1.79 -0.63 -3.63
C GLY A 95 2.65 0.44 -4.29
N HIS A 96 2.75 1.63 -3.69
CA HIS A 96 3.61 2.71 -4.22
C HIS A 96 5.09 2.33 -4.24
N VAL A 97 5.56 1.57 -3.24
CA VAL A 97 6.93 1.05 -3.26
C VAL A 97 7.14 0.07 -4.42
N LEU A 98 6.18 -0.81 -4.73
CA LEU A 98 6.25 -1.69 -5.90
C LEU A 98 6.32 -0.90 -7.21
N VAL A 99 5.48 0.13 -7.35
CA VAL A 99 5.51 1.05 -8.51
C VAL A 99 6.91 1.63 -8.68
N SER A 100 7.52 2.11 -7.60
CA SER A 100 8.89 2.65 -7.62
C SER A 100 9.96 1.60 -7.94
N GLN A 101 9.89 0.41 -7.31
CA GLN A 101 10.88 -0.66 -7.46
C GLN A 101 10.93 -1.23 -8.88
N HIS A 102 9.77 -1.38 -9.51
CA HIS A 102 9.65 -1.97 -10.85
C HIS A 102 9.44 -0.93 -11.96
N GLN A 103 9.40 0.35 -11.58
CA GLN A 103 9.19 1.46 -12.51
C GLN A 103 7.91 1.32 -13.33
N TYR A 104 6.83 0.84 -12.71
CA TYR A 104 5.54 0.76 -13.38
C TYR A 104 5.11 2.15 -13.83
N GLN A 105 4.54 2.21 -15.04
CA GLN A 105 4.12 3.47 -15.66
C GLN A 105 2.61 3.55 -15.65
N PHE A 106 2.09 4.65 -15.12
CA PHE A 106 0.67 4.98 -15.14
C PHE A 106 0.46 6.28 -15.91
N ASN A 107 -0.63 6.36 -16.66
CA ASN A 107 -0.94 7.55 -17.45
C ASN A 107 -1.46 8.70 -16.58
N THR A 108 -2.01 8.40 -15.40
CA THR A 108 -2.53 9.38 -14.46
C THR A 108 -2.26 8.95 -13.02
N GLN A 109 -2.26 9.91 -12.10
CA GLN A 109 -2.10 9.63 -10.66
C GLN A 109 -3.26 8.75 -10.15
N GLU A 110 -4.49 9.00 -10.58
CA GLU A 110 -5.66 8.21 -10.18
C GLU A 110 -5.55 6.74 -10.60
N ALA A 111 -4.85 6.44 -11.70
CA ALA A 111 -4.60 5.06 -12.11
C ALA A 111 -3.59 4.36 -11.20
N GLU A 112 -2.54 5.06 -10.76
CA GLU A 112 -1.58 4.57 -9.77
C GLU A 112 -2.26 4.34 -8.41
N GLU A 113 -3.05 5.31 -7.95
CA GLU A 113 -3.84 5.21 -6.72
C GLU A 113 -4.81 4.03 -6.78
N GLY A 114 -5.53 3.86 -7.90
CA GLY A 114 -6.42 2.73 -8.11
C GLY A 114 -5.70 1.38 -8.04
N PHE A 115 -4.49 1.28 -8.60
CA PHE A 115 -3.65 0.09 -8.48
C PHE A 115 -3.25 -0.19 -7.02
N CYS A 116 -2.77 0.82 -6.30
CA CYS A 116 -2.35 0.68 -4.90
C CYS A 116 -3.53 0.32 -3.98
N GLN A 117 -4.69 0.94 -4.20
CA GLN A 117 -5.94 0.61 -3.50
C GLN A 117 -6.43 -0.80 -3.83
N LEU A 118 -6.30 -1.26 -5.07
CA LEU A 118 -6.67 -2.63 -5.44
C LEU A 118 -5.76 -3.66 -4.74
N ILE A 119 -4.45 -3.41 -4.65
CA ILE A 119 -3.54 -4.26 -3.86
C ILE A 119 -4.01 -4.30 -2.40
N ALA A 120 -4.31 -3.15 -1.82
CA ALA A 120 -4.82 -3.06 -0.45
C ALA A 120 -6.11 -3.86 -0.24
N LEU A 121 -7.04 -3.79 -1.19
CA LEU A 121 -8.27 -4.57 -1.21
C LEU A 121 -7.99 -6.08 -1.22
N LEU A 122 -7.20 -6.54 -2.20
CA LEU A 122 -6.92 -7.97 -2.39
C LEU A 122 -6.17 -8.60 -1.21
N VAL A 123 -5.23 -7.86 -0.61
CA VAL A 123 -4.54 -8.29 0.61
C VAL A 123 -5.50 -8.29 1.80
N SER A 124 -6.27 -7.23 1.97
CA SER A 124 -7.21 -7.08 3.08
C SER A 124 -8.29 -8.16 3.09
N GLN A 125 -8.75 -8.60 1.92
CA GLN A 125 -9.70 -9.72 1.78
C GLN A 125 -9.16 -11.06 2.33
N LYS A 126 -7.83 -11.23 2.43
CA LYS A 126 -7.21 -12.42 3.04
C LYS A 126 -7.10 -12.33 4.57
N SER A 127 -7.43 -11.18 5.17
CA SER A 127 -7.31 -10.97 6.62
C SER A 127 -8.48 -11.58 7.38
N GLN A 128 -8.17 -12.35 8.42
CA GLN A 128 -9.15 -12.89 9.37
C GLN A 128 -9.48 -11.93 10.52
N ASN A 129 -9.04 -10.66 10.44
CA ASN A 129 -9.31 -9.68 11.49
C ASN A 129 -10.81 -9.34 11.53
N PRO A 130 -11.49 -9.43 12.69
CA PRO A 130 -12.94 -9.19 12.79
C PRO A 130 -13.37 -7.75 12.45
N LEU A 131 -12.44 -6.79 12.49
CA LEU A 131 -12.71 -5.40 12.08
C LEU A 131 -12.51 -5.17 10.57
N MET A 132 -11.93 -6.13 9.85
CA MET A 132 -11.64 -5.97 8.42
C MET A 132 -12.88 -5.72 7.56
N PRO A 133 -14.04 -6.37 7.76
CA PRO A 133 -15.24 -6.07 6.99
C PRO A 133 -15.66 -4.60 7.07
N ARG A 134 -15.46 -3.94 8.22
CA ARG A 134 -15.73 -2.52 8.38
C ARG A 134 -14.76 -1.65 7.58
N VAL A 135 -13.47 -2.00 7.56
CA VAL A 135 -12.45 -1.29 6.77
C VAL A 135 -12.76 -1.43 5.29
N LEU A 136 -12.99 -2.66 4.81
CA LEU A 136 -13.36 -2.91 3.41
C LEU A 136 -14.61 -2.12 2.98
N TYR A 137 -15.65 -2.09 3.83
CA TYR A 137 -16.84 -1.31 3.55
C TYR A 137 -16.55 0.20 3.49
N LYS A 138 -15.80 0.75 4.46
CA LYS A 138 -15.45 2.18 4.50
C LYS A 138 -14.71 2.58 3.23
N GLU A 139 -13.68 1.85 2.86
CA GLU A 139 -12.77 2.23 1.78
C GLU A 139 -13.41 2.02 0.40
N PHE A 140 -14.18 0.94 0.22
CA PHE A 140 -14.89 0.70 -1.05
C PHE A 140 -16.02 1.71 -1.29
N ASN A 141 -16.64 2.26 -0.23
CA ASN A 141 -17.68 3.28 -0.31
C ASN A 141 -17.16 4.71 -0.09
N ASN A 142 -15.84 4.92 -0.10
CA ASN A 142 -15.27 6.25 0.01
C ASN A 142 -15.75 7.10 -1.19
N PRO A 143 -16.38 8.28 -0.98
CA PRO A 143 -16.86 9.13 -2.07
C PRO A 143 -15.74 9.93 -2.75
N ASP A 144 -14.52 9.88 -2.22
CA ASP A 144 -13.38 10.59 -2.79
C ASP A 144 -13.07 10.10 -4.22
N PRO A 145 -12.94 11.00 -5.21
CA PRO A 145 -12.73 10.63 -6.60
C PRO A 145 -11.31 10.08 -6.89
N VAL A 146 -10.32 10.44 -6.07
CA VAL A 146 -8.92 10.01 -6.22
C VAL A 146 -8.71 8.64 -5.57
N TYR A 147 -9.34 8.40 -4.41
CA TYR A 147 -9.17 7.14 -3.70
C TYR A 147 -10.31 6.14 -3.95
N GLY A 148 -11.55 6.55 -3.69
CA GLY A 148 -12.72 5.67 -3.76
C GLY A 148 -13.13 5.32 -5.18
N ASP A 149 -13.27 6.31 -6.06
CA ASP A 149 -13.61 6.04 -7.46
C ASP A 149 -12.49 5.28 -8.18
N ALA A 150 -11.23 5.62 -7.90
CA ALA A 150 -10.08 4.92 -8.47
C ALA A 150 -10.07 3.44 -8.07
N LEU A 151 -10.32 3.13 -6.79
CA LEU A 151 -10.49 1.76 -6.31
C LEU A 151 -11.60 1.02 -7.04
N ARG A 152 -12.80 1.62 -7.14
CA ARG A 152 -13.95 0.98 -7.82
C ARG A 152 -13.65 0.70 -9.29
N LYS A 153 -13.04 1.66 -10.00
CA LYS A 153 -12.61 1.49 -11.41
C LYS A 153 -11.58 0.37 -11.56
N ALA A 154 -10.55 0.37 -10.72
CA ALA A 154 -9.50 -0.65 -10.73
C ALA A 154 -10.09 -2.05 -10.44
N TYR A 155 -10.98 -2.15 -9.46
CA TYR A 155 -11.64 -3.40 -9.11
C TYR A 155 -12.55 -3.94 -10.22
N GLU A 156 -13.33 -3.09 -10.88
CA GLU A 156 -14.15 -3.51 -12.03
C GLU A 156 -13.29 -3.98 -13.20
N ALA A 157 -12.21 -3.25 -13.53
CA ALA A 157 -11.26 -3.68 -14.56
C ALA A 157 -10.59 -5.03 -14.20
N TYR A 158 -10.19 -5.21 -12.94
CA TYR A 158 -9.65 -6.46 -12.43
C TYR A 158 -10.66 -7.61 -12.56
N LYS A 159 -11.93 -7.40 -12.20
CA LYS A 159 -12.98 -8.41 -12.33
C LYS A 159 -13.24 -8.83 -13.77
N GLN A 160 -13.22 -7.87 -14.70
CA GLN A 160 -13.47 -8.13 -16.12
C GLN A 160 -12.32 -8.88 -16.79
N GLN A 161 -11.09 -8.51 -16.46
CA GLN A 161 -9.89 -9.04 -17.12
C GLN A 161 -9.36 -10.32 -16.48
N GLY A 162 -9.63 -10.50 -15.17
CA GLY A 162 -8.98 -11.50 -14.34
C GLY A 162 -7.56 -11.10 -13.95
N PHE A 163 -7.04 -11.77 -12.91
CA PHE A 163 -5.73 -11.44 -12.31
C PHE A 163 -4.61 -11.34 -13.33
N SER A 164 -4.42 -12.39 -14.14
CA SER A 164 -3.29 -12.48 -15.05
C SER A 164 -3.28 -11.41 -16.12
N ASN A 165 -4.43 -10.91 -16.55
CA ASN A 165 -4.50 -9.88 -17.59
C ASN A 165 -4.38 -8.48 -17.00
N TYR A 166 -5.03 -8.21 -15.86
CA TYR A 166 -4.95 -6.92 -15.19
C TYR A 166 -3.52 -6.62 -14.75
N PHE A 167 -2.87 -7.60 -14.11
CA PHE A 167 -1.51 -7.44 -13.62
C PHE A 167 -0.43 -7.78 -14.66
N ARG A 168 -0.78 -8.27 -15.87
CA ARG A 168 0.21 -8.64 -16.91
C ARG A 168 1.19 -7.54 -17.26
N VAL A 169 0.75 -6.30 -17.17
CA VAL A 169 1.55 -5.12 -17.52
C VAL A 169 2.59 -4.81 -16.42
N PHE A 170 2.42 -5.42 -15.23
CA PHE A 170 3.18 -5.16 -14.03
C PHE A 170 3.97 -6.40 -13.51
N ILE A 171 3.71 -7.61 -14.00
CA ILE A 171 4.39 -8.85 -13.57
C ILE A 171 5.27 -9.39 -14.70
#